data_AF-A0A7S3CCY0-F1
#
_entry.id   AF-A0A7S3CCY0-F1
#
_cell.length_a   1.000
_cell.length_b   1.000
_cell.length_c   1.000
_cell.angle_alpha   90.00
_cell.angle_beta   90.00
_cell.angle_gamma   90.00
#
_symmetry.space_group_name_H-M   'P 1'
#
loop_
_entity.id
_entity.type
_entity.pdbx_description
1 polymer ?
#
loop_
_entity_poly.entity_id
_entity_poly.type
_entity_poly.pdbx_seq_one_letter_code
_entity_poly.pdbx_strand_id
1 'polypeptide(L)'
;FNHKMSTALEASKTYEAKDFHWLENVWLGFKSPVQMARIKATGVEMPVLKEIGMRMCEIPKKFNVHRKVKKIYDNRRKAIETGEGIDWGTAEALAFATLLREGVHVRLSGQDVERGTFAHRHAVLHDQKSGERYVPLDHVLDGQEPGNFKVCNSALSEFGVLGFEL
;
A
#
# COMPACT_ATOMS: atom_id res chain seq x y z
N PHE A 1 17.66 -35.92 -32.27
CA PHE A 1 16.39 -35.37 -31.76
C PHE A 1 15.49 -36.48 -31.22
N ASN A 2 15.04 -37.43 -32.06
CA ASN A 2 14.16 -38.54 -31.66
C ASN A 2 14.65 -39.34 -30.45
N HIS A 3 15.95 -39.66 -30.39
CA HIS A 3 16.55 -40.35 -29.24
C HIS A 3 16.33 -39.59 -27.92
N LYS A 4 16.49 -38.26 -27.90
CA LYS A 4 16.30 -37.47 -26.66
C LYS A 4 14.83 -37.50 -26.19
N MET A 5 13.89 -37.48 -27.12
CA MET A 5 12.45 -37.55 -26.82
C MET A 5 12.04 -38.93 -26.31
N SER A 6 12.56 -40.01 -26.91
CA SER A 6 12.32 -41.37 -26.43
C SER A 6 12.89 -41.60 -25.04
N THR A 7 14.10 -41.11 -24.75
CA THR A 7 14.69 -41.18 -23.41
C THR A 7 13.88 -40.39 -22.38
N ALA A 8 13.40 -39.19 -22.74
CA ALA A 8 12.55 -38.39 -21.85
C ALA A 8 11.19 -39.05 -21.57
N LEU A 9 10.61 -39.73 -22.54
CA LEU A 9 9.35 -40.48 -22.39
C LEU A 9 9.50 -41.70 -21.47
N GLU A 10 10.63 -42.42 -21.54
CA GLU A 10 10.89 -43.51 -20.60
C GLU A 10 11.15 -42.99 -19.18
N ALA A 11 11.84 -41.84 -19.05
CA ALA A 11 12.06 -41.20 -17.76
C ALA A 11 10.77 -40.66 -17.11
N SER A 12 9.80 -40.18 -17.91
CA SER A 12 8.56 -39.61 -17.37
C SER A 12 7.67 -40.63 -16.64
N LYS A 13 7.79 -41.93 -16.97
CA LYS A 13 7.03 -43.01 -16.32
C LYS A 13 7.33 -43.15 -14.82
N THR A 14 8.50 -42.70 -14.38
CA THR A 14 8.94 -42.72 -12.97
C THR A 14 9.09 -41.31 -12.39
N TYR A 15 8.68 -40.30 -13.15
CA TYR A 15 8.81 -38.91 -12.73
C TYR A 15 7.71 -38.56 -11.73
N GLU A 16 8.09 -38.35 -10.49
CA GLU A 16 7.28 -37.62 -9.52
C GLU A 16 7.53 -36.13 -9.69
N ALA A 17 6.46 -35.39 -9.92
CA ALA A 17 6.51 -33.93 -9.91
C ALA A 17 6.95 -33.49 -8.52
N LYS A 18 8.11 -32.84 -8.42
CA LYS A 18 8.48 -32.12 -7.21
C LYS A 18 7.53 -30.94 -7.09
N ASP A 19 7.04 -30.67 -5.88
CA ASP A 19 6.30 -29.44 -5.54
C ASP A 19 7.16 -28.16 -5.67
N PHE A 20 8.31 -28.24 -6.35
CA PHE A 20 9.20 -27.13 -6.60
C PHE A 20 8.61 -26.25 -7.71
N HIS A 21 7.60 -25.47 -7.37
CA HIS A 21 7.24 -24.30 -8.16
C HIS A 21 8.29 -23.22 -7.90
N TRP A 22 9.04 -22.87 -8.95
CA TRP A 22 10.06 -21.81 -8.90
C TRP A 22 9.52 -20.45 -8.40
N LEU A 23 8.20 -20.25 -8.45
CA LEU A 23 7.49 -19.09 -7.92
C LEU A 23 7.25 -19.16 -6.39
N GLU A 24 7.15 -20.35 -5.79
CA GLU A 24 6.75 -20.52 -4.38
C GLU A 24 7.87 -20.18 -3.39
N ASN A 25 9.14 -20.32 -3.79
CA ASN A 25 10.29 -19.98 -2.94
C ASN A 25 10.38 -18.49 -2.55
N VAL A 26 9.59 -17.62 -3.18
CA VAL A 26 9.54 -16.18 -2.86
C VAL A 26 8.62 -15.89 -1.67
N TRP A 27 7.71 -16.81 -1.33
CA TRP A 27 6.63 -16.61 -0.35
C TRP A 27 6.81 -17.47 0.91
N LEU A 28 8.06 -17.58 1.39
CA LEU A 28 8.38 -18.30 2.60
C LEU A 28 7.64 -17.70 3.81
N GLY A 29 6.94 -18.55 4.57
CA GLY A 29 6.16 -18.15 5.74
C GLY A 29 4.68 -17.84 5.48
N PHE A 30 4.24 -17.82 4.22
CA PHE A 30 2.83 -17.80 3.89
C PHE A 30 2.21 -19.19 4.03
N LYS A 31 0.95 -19.22 4.47
CA LYS A 31 0.19 -20.46 4.64
C LYS A 31 -0.38 -20.93 3.30
N SER A 32 -0.45 -22.24 3.10
CA SER A 32 -1.14 -22.79 1.94
C SER A 32 -2.65 -22.56 2.05
N PRO A 33 -3.41 -22.57 0.94
CA PRO A 33 -4.87 -22.36 0.95
C PRO A 33 -5.64 -23.34 1.85
N VAL A 34 -5.05 -24.48 2.18
CA VAL A 34 -5.63 -25.53 3.03
C VAL A 34 -5.39 -25.26 4.52
N GLN A 35 -4.43 -24.41 4.85
CA GLN A 35 -4.06 -24.11 6.23
C GLN A 35 -4.87 -22.94 6.78
N MET A 36 -5.63 -23.16 7.87
CA MET A 36 -6.35 -22.07 8.53
C MET A 36 -5.40 -21.03 9.15
N ALA A 37 -5.64 -19.75 8.84
CA ALA A 37 -4.97 -18.64 9.48
C ALA A 37 -5.45 -18.46 10.94
N ARG A 38 -4.56 -17.98 11.82
CA ARG A 38 -4.95 -17.57 13.17
C ARG A 38 -5.31 -16.09 13.13
N ILE A 39 -6.28 -15.66 13.94
CA ILE A 39 -6.57 -14.24 14.13
C ILE A 39 -5.30 -13.59 14.70
N LYS A 40 -4.79 -12.57 14.01
CA LYS A 40 -3.67 -11.76 14.47
C LYS A 40 -4.21 -10.50 15.14
N ALA A 41 -3.60 -10.08 16.24
CA ALA A 41 -3.85 -8.77 16.80
C ALA A 41 -3.26 -7.71 15.86
N THR A 42 -4.11 -6.85 15.30
CA THR A 42 -3.72 -5.75 14.39
C THR A 42 -3.68 -4.39 15.10
N GLY A 43 -3.88 -4.39 16.42
CA GLY A 43 -3.82 -3.18 17.24
C GLY A 43 -2.39 -2.65 17.31
N VAL A 44 -2.26 -1.33 17.25
CA VAL A 44 -0.99 -0.61 17.39
C VAL A 44 -1.04 0.24 18.66
N GLU A 45 0.10 0.38 19.33
CA GLU A 45 0.18 1.20 20.53
C GLU A 45 -0.21 2.66 20.27
N MET A 46 -0.97 3.26 21.18
CA MET A 46 -1.48 4.62 21.02
C MET A 46 -0.37 5.69 20.82
N PRO A 47 0.78 5.64 21.51
CA PRO A 47 1.86 6.61 21.28
C PRO A 47 2.40 6.55 19.84
N VAL A 48 2.56 5.34 19.31
CA VAL A 48 3.01 5.11 17.93
C VAL A 48 1.98 5.64 16.93
N LEU A 49 0.69 5.34 17.13
CA LEU A 49 -0.38 5.83 16.27
C LEU A 49 -0.42 7.36 16.22
N LYS A 50 -0.23 8.02 17.37
CA LYS A 50 -0.17 9.48 17.44
C LYS A 50 1.05 10.03 16.72
N GLU A 51 2.24 9.48 16.96
CA GLU A 51 3.48 9.90 16.28
C GLU A 51 3.35 9.83 14.75
N ILE A 52 2.93 8.68 14.24
CA ILE A 52 2.74 8.44 12.81
C ILE A 52 1.62 9.31 12.25
N GLY A 53 0.50 9.40 12.97
CA GLY A 53 -0.65 10.21 12.58
C GLY A 53 -0.32 11.70 12.44
N MET A 54 0.57 12.21 13.30
CA MET A 54 1.07 13.57 13.22
C MET A 54 1.97 13.78 12.01
N ARG A 55 2.90 12.85 11.75
CA ARG A 55 3.80 12.91 10.59
C ARG A 55 3.05 12.83 9.25
N MET A 56 2.07 11.93 9.11
CA MET A 56 1.29 11.82 7.86
C MET A 56 0.45 13.08 7.57
N CYS A 57 0.17 13.89 8.59
CA CYS A 57 -0.54 15.16 8.45
C CYS A 57 0.39 16.36 8.22
N GLU A 58 1.70 16.16 8.19
CA GLU A 58 2.68 17.22 7.99
C GLU A 58 2.79 17.60 6.50
N ILE A 59 2.59 18.89 6.24
CA ILE A 59 2.70 19.49 4.91
C ILE A 59 3.90 20.45 4.95
N PRO A 60 4.85 20.35 4.01
CA PRO A 60 6.00 21.25 3.96
C PRO A 60 5.57 22.73 3.90
N LYS A 61 6.21 23.59 4.69
CA LYS A 61 5.85 25.02 4.78
C LYS A 61 5.86 25.77 3.43
N LYS A 62 6.67 25.31 2.48
CA LYS A 62 6.80 25.90 1.13
C LYS A 62 5.72 25.43 0.15
N PHE A 63 4.94 24.40 0.51
CA PHE A 63 3.99 23.76 -0.38
C PHE A 63 2.61 24.44 -0.31
N ASN A 64 2.14 24.94 -1.46
CA ASN A 64 0.91 25.72 -1.58
C ASN A 64 -0.30 24.80 -1.83
N VAL A 65 -0.79 24.14 -0.78
CA VAL A 65 -1.99 23.29 -0.86
C VAL A 65 -3.27 24.14 -1.02
N HIS A 66 -4.23 23.62 -1.80
CA HIS A 66 -5.56 24.20 -1.89
C HIS A 66 -6.26 24.30 -0.51
N ARG A 67 -6.91 25.44 -0.23
CA ARG A 67 -7.49 25.76 1.09
C ARG A 67 -8.41 24.68 1.66
N LYS A 68 -9.23 24.03 0.82
CA LYS A 68 -10.13 22.94 1.26
C LYS A 68 -9.36 21.70 1.71
N VAL A 69 -8.28 21.35 1.00
CA VAL A 69 -7.45 20.18 1.34
C VAL A 69 -6.66 20.44 2.61
N LYS A 70 -6.13 21.66 2.79
CA LYS A 70 -5.50 22.08 4.05
C LYS A 70 -6.47 21.91 5.24
N LYS A 71 -7.73 22.33 5.09
CA LYS A 71 -8.75 22.14 6.14
C LYS A 71 -9.00 20.67 6.48
N ILE A 72 -8.98 19.78 5.47
CA ILE A 72 -9.10 18.33 5.70
C ILE A 72 -7.92 17.85 6.55
N TYR A 73 -6.69 18.21 6.19
CA TYR A 73 -5.49 17.84 6.95
C TYR A 73 -5.48 18.41 8.38
N ASP A 74 -5.91 19.67 8.56
CA ASP A 74 -6.03 20.28 9.88
C ASP A 74 -7.06 19.54 10.74
N ASN A 75 -8.17 19.08 10.15
CA ASN A 75 -9.17 18.27 10.85
C ASN A 75 -8.64 16.89 11.21
N ARG A 76 -7.90 16.23 10.32
CA ARG A 76 -7.25 14.93 10.61
C ARG A 76 -6.29 15.05 11.78
N ARG A 77 -5.43 16.08 11.75
CA ARG A 77 -4.48 16.37 12.82
C ARG A 77 -5.18 16.52 14.16
N LYS A 78 -6.26 17.31 14.22
CA LYS A 78 -7.07 17.47 15.43
C LYS A 78 -7.67 16.15 15.92
N ALA A 79 -8.26 15.36 15.02
CA ALA A 79 -8.86 14.07 15.37
C ALA A 79 -7.83 13.08 15.93
N ILE A 80 -6.58 13.12 15.44
CA ILE A 80 -5.47 12.30 15.94
C ILE A 80 -4.97 12.81 17.30
N GLU A 81 -4.88 14.13 17.49
CA GLU A 81 -4.47 14.75 18.75
C GLU A 81 -5.48 14.42 19.87
N THR A 82 -6.78 14.62 19.62
CA THR A 82 -7.86 14.37 20.58
C THR A 82 -8.19 12.89 20.73
N GLY A 83 -8.01 12.09 19.67
CA GLY A 83 -8.46 10.69 19.61
C GLY A 83 -9.96 10.52 19.34
N GLU A 84 -10.67 11.61 19.03
CA GLU A 84 -12.11 11.61 18.79
C GLU A 84 -12.43 12.06 17.37
N GLY A 85 -13.49 11.50 16.77
CA GLY A 85 -13.95 11.92 15.44
C GLY A 85 -13.04 11.50 14.29
N ILE A 86 -12.32 10.38 14.43
CA ILE A 86 -11.53 9.77 13.36
C ILE A 86 -12.49 9.33 12.24
N ASP A 87 -12.38 9.97 11.07
CA ASP A 87 -13.13 9.60 9.88
C ASP A 87 -12.47 8.45 9.11
N TRP A 88 -13.18 7.92 8.10
CA TRP A 88 -12.70 6.78 7.32
C TRP A 88 -11.37 7.04 6.61
N GLY A 89 -11.21 8.23 6.02
CA GLY A 89 -9.97 8.59 5.32
C GLY A 89 -8.78 8.72 6.27
N THR A 90 -9.00 9.15 7.51
CA THR A 90 -7.96 9.20 8.54
C THR A 90 -7.60 7.81 9.03
N ALA A 91 -8.59 6.96 9.30
CA ALA A 91 -8.36 5.57 9.72
C ALA A 91 -7.61 4.77 8.63
N GLU A 92 -8.00 4.93 7.36
CA GLU A 92 -7.31 4.33 6.21
C GLU A 92 -5.85 4.77 6.13
N ALA A 93 -5.58 6.08 6.25
CA ALA A 93 -4.22 6.60 6.23
C ALA A 93 -3.37 6.10 7.40
N LEU A 94 -3.93 5.98 8.61
CA LEU A 94 -3.26 5.40 9.78
C LEU A 94 -2.92 3.91 9.55
N ALA A 95 -3.83 3.15 8.95
CA ALA A 95 -3.59 1.74 8.62
C ALA A 95 -2.43 1.60 7.62
N PHE A 96 -2.39 2.41 6.56
CA PHE A 96 -1.27 2.39 5.62
C PHE A 96 0.03 2.80 6.29
N ALA A 97 0.01 3.87 7.07
CA ALA A 97 1.21 4.38 7.72
C ALA A 97 1.80 3.38 8.74
N THR A 98 0.96 2.61 9.43
CA THR A 98 1.42 1.54 10.34
C THR A 98 2.00 0.35 9.58
N LEU A 99 1.41 -0.06 8.46
CA LEU A 99 1.98 -1.08 7.57
C LEU A 99 3.36 -0.67 7.03
N LEU A 100 3.51 0.60 6.62
CA LEU A 100 4.80 1.14 6.15
C LEU A 100 5.86 1.09 7.25
N ARG A 101 5.49 1.30 8.51
CA ARG A 101 6.39 1.15 9.67
C ARG A 101 6.81 -0.29 9.92
N GLU A 102 5.96 -1.25 9.60
CA GLU A 102 6.29 -2.67 9.67
C GLU A 102 7.14 -3.15 8.48
N GLY A 103 7.45 -2.26 7.52
CA GLY A 103 8.18 -2.59 6.30
C GLY A 103 7.31 -3.23 5.23
N VAL A 104 5.97 -3.18 5.37
CA VAL A 104 5.03 -3.68 4.38
C VAL A 104 4.77 -2.59 3.35
N HIS A 105 5.10 -2.89 2.10
CA HIS A 105 4.81 -1.99 0.99
C HIS A 105 3.29 -1.94 0.71
N VAL A 106 2.79 -0.75 0.44
CA VAL A 106 1.37 -0.51 0.15
C VAL A 106 1.24 0.08 -1.25
N ARG A 107 0.47 -0.61 -2.10
CA ARG A 107 0.11 -0.15 -3.44
C ARG A 107 -1.40 0.06 -3.53
N LEU A 108 -1.80 1.23 -3.99
CA LEU A 108 -3.19 1.61 -4.25
C LEU A 108 -3.32 2.03 -5.72
N SER A 109 -4.10 1.25 -6.48
CA SER A 109 -4.28 1.44 -7.92
C SER A 109 -5.76 1.58 -8.25
N GLY A 110 -6.09 2.48 -9.17
CA GLY A 110 -7.45 2.66 -9.67
C GLY A 110 -7.73 4.07 -10.16
N GLN A 111 -8.95 4.30 -10.65
CA GLN A 111 -9.34 5.61 -11.17
C GLN A 111 -9.54 6.61 -10.03
N ASP A 112 -8.89 7.78 -10.14
CA ASP A 112 -8.94 8.87 -9.17
C ASP A 112 -8.59 8.49 -7.71
N VAL A 113 -7.86 7.40 -7.48
CA VAL A 113 -7.56 6.90 -6.14
C VAL A 113 -6.67 7.86 -5.33
N GLU A 114 -5.85 8.68 -5.99
CA GLU A 114 -4.97 9.66 -5.35
C GLU A 114 -5.74 10.69 -4.52
N ARG A 115 -6.82 11.23 -5.09
CA ARG A 115 -7.75 12.13 -4.40
C ARG A 115 -8.81 11.35 -3.64
N GLY A 116 -9.19 10.19 -4.19
CA GLY A 116 -10.43 9.49 -3.92
C GLY A 116 -11.58 10.07 -4.76
N THR A 117 -12.43 9.19 -5.27
CA THR A 117 -13.65 9.55 -6.02
C THR A 117 -14.51 10.53 -5.22
N PHE A 118 -14.69 10.28 -3.92
CA PHE A 118 -15.44 11.15 -3.00
C PHE A 118 -14.58 12.25 -2.33
N ALA A 119 -13.38 12.54 -2.84
CA ALA A 119 -12.46 13.53 -2.29
C ALA A 119 -12.18 13.40 -0.78
N HIS A 120 -12.13 12.16 -0.29
CA HIS A 120 -11.92 11.85 1.14
C HIS A 120 -10.48 11.47 1.47
N ARG A 121 -9.67 11.05 0.48
CA ARG A 121 -8.35 10.46 0.72
C ARG A 121 -7.22 11.47 0.65
N HIS A 122 -7.11 12.21 -0.45
CA HIS A 122 -6.03 13.17 -0.68
C HIS A 122 -4.63 12.60 -0.33
N ALA A 123 -4.34 11.37 -0.77
CA ALA A 123 -3.03 10.73 -0.55
C ALA A 123 -1.92 11.44 -1.32
N VAL A 124 -2.26 12.11 -2.43
CA VAL A 124 -1.37 12.98 -3.19
C VAL A 124 -1.86 14.41 -3.08
N LEU A 125 -0.94 15.30 -2.71
CA LEU A 125 -1.14 16.74 -2.68
C LEU A 125 -0.52 17.36 -3.92
N HIS A 126 -1.17 18.39 -4.44
CA HIS A 126 -0.69 19.16 -5.60
C HIS A 126 -0.49 20.62 -5.19
N ASP A 127 0.69 21.16 -5.46
CA ASP A 127 1.00 22.57 -5.24
C ASP A 127 0.24 23.41 -6.28
N GLN A 128 -0.53 24.39 -5.81
CA GLN A 128 -1.36 25.25 -6.66
C GLN A 128 -0.55 26.22 -7.55
N LYS A 129 0.72 26.45 -7.24
CA LYS A 129 1.62 27.35 -7.99
C LYS A 129 2.57 26.57 -8.90
N SER A 130 3.26 25.55 -8.38
CA SER A 130 4.27 24.81 -9.14
C SER A 130 3.70 23.59 -9.87
N GLY A 131 2.55 23.07 -9.45
CA GLY A 131 2.01 21.80 -9.94
C GLY A 131 2.74 20.57 -9.40
N GLU A 132 3.76 20.76 -8.55
CA GLU A 132 4.50 19.67 -7.93
C GLU A 132 3.61 18.79 -7.07
N ARG A 133 3.95 17.50 -7.05
CA ARG A 133 3.23 16.47 -6.29
C ARG A 133 3.98 16.19 -5.00
N TYR A 134 3.24 16.03 -3.91
CA TYR A 134 3.77 15.62 -2.62
C TYR A 134 2.90 14.53 -2.02
N VAL A 135 3.52 13.46 -1.52
CA VAL A 135 2.85 12.28 -0.97
C VAL A 135 3.22 12.17 0.51
N PRO A 136 2.37 12.62 1.45
CA PRO A 136 2.73 12.66 2.86
C PRO A 136 3.10 11.28 3.45
N LEU A 137 2.47 10.21 2.94
CA LEU A 137 2.73 8.83 3.38
C LEU A 137 4.12 8.29 3.00
N ASP A 138 4.79 8.91 2.02
CA ASP A 138 6.19 8.58 1.67
C ASP A 138 7.21 9.22 2.63
N HIS A 139 6.76 10.08 3.55
CA HIS A 139 7.62 10.85 4.46
C HIS A 139 7.27 10.63 5.95
N VAL A 140 6.70 9.47 6.27
CA VAL A 140 6.24 9.15 7.64
C VAL A 140 7.37 8.65 8.52
N LEU A 141 8.40 8.05 7.95
CA LEU A 141 9.52 7.48 8.70
C LEU A 141 10.84 8.10 8.23
N ASP A 142 11.75 8.31 9.18
CA ASP A 142 13.09 8.77 8.87
C ASP A 142 13.84 7.67 8.10
N GLY A 143 14.38 8.01 6.93
CA GLY A 143 15.06 7.04 6.06
C GLY A 143 14.12 6.08 5.29
N GLN A 144 12.82 6.37 5.24
CA GLN A 144 11.87 5.59 4.43
C GLN A 144 12.32 5.50 2.97
N GLU A 145 12.42 4.27 2.45
CA GLU A 145 12.78 4.07 1.06
C GLU A 145 11.70 4.62 0.12
N PRO A 146 12.08 5.37 -0.94
CA PRO A 146 11.12 5.90 -1.89
C PRO A 146 10.29 4.79 -2.53
N GLY A 147 8.97 4.89 -2.43
CA GLY A 147 8.05 3.96 -3.08
C GLY A 147 7.56 2.80 -2.23
N ASN A 148 7.80 2.83 -0.92
CA ASN A 148 7.09 1.94 0.00
C ASN A 148 5.57 2.20 -0.02
N PHE A 149 5.15 3.45 -0.26
CA PHE A 149 3.76 3.78 -0.56
C PHE A 149 3.64 4.18 -2.04
N LYS A 150 2.83 3.45 -2.81
CA LYS A 150 2.54 3.80 -4.21
C LYS A 150 1.04 3.97 -4.40
N VAL A 151 0.64 5.20 -4.73
CA VAL A 151 -0.71 5.50 -5.17
C VAL A 151 -0.69 5.91 -6.64
N CYS A 152 -1.48 5.22 -7.44
CA CYS A 152 -1.45 5.34 -8.90
C CYS A 152 -2.86 5.53 -9.45
N ASN A 153 -3.13 6.72 -10.01
CA ASN A 153 -4.31 6.90 -10.85
C ASN A 153 -4.16 6.04 -12.11
N SER A 154 -5.07 5.07 -12.27
CA SER A 154 -5.10 4.19 -13.43
C SER A 154 -5.74 4.86 -14.63
N ALA A 155 -5.53 4.27 -15.82
CA ALA A 155 -6.35 4.58 -16.99
C ALA A 155 -7.82 4.20 -16.74
N LEU A 156 -8.72 4.68 -17.62
CA LEU A 156 -10.12 4.23 -17.69
C LEU A 156 -10.21 2.82 -18.28
N SER A 157 -9.66 1.85 -17.54
CA SER A 157 -9.69 0.43 -17.86
C SER A 157 -9.71 -0.36 -16.57
N GLU A 158 -10.72 -1.20 -16.39
CA GLU A 158 -10.85 -2.05 -15.22
C GLU A 158 -10.10 -3.37 -15.44
N PHE A 159 -10.38 -4.07 -16.54
CA PHE A 159 -9.85 -5.42 -16.77
C PHE A 159 -8.33 -5.45 -16.93
N GLY A 160 -7.76 -4.51 -17.70
CA GLY A 160 -6.31 -4.44 -17.90
C GLY A 160 -5.55 -4.03 -16.65
N VAL A 161 -6.12 -3.10 -15.87
CA VAL A 161 -5.51 -2.65 -14.61
C VAL A 161 -5.62 -3.73 -13.55
N LEU A 162 -6.77 -4.39 -13.41
CA LEU A 162 -6.92 -5.49 -12.46
C LEU A 162 -5.98 -6.65 -12.77
N GLY A 163 -5.77 -6.98 -14.05
CA GLY A 163 -4.79 -7.98 -14.46
C GLY A 163 -3.33 -7.58 -14.19
N PHE A 164 -3.02 -6.28 -14.15
CA PHE A 164 -1.69 -5.78 -13.80
C PHE A 164 -1.43 -5.86 -12.28
N GLU A 165 -2.46 -5.69 -11.46
CA GLU A 165 -2.36 -5.72 -10.00
C GLU A 165 -2.47 -7.14 -9.39
N LEU A 166 -2.67 -8.18 -10.21
CA LEU A 166 -2.85 -9.59 -9.80
C LEU A 166 -1.53 -10.35 -9.59
#